data_AF-A0A318KNM1-F1
#
_entry.id   AF-A0A318KNM1-F1
#
_cell.length_a   1.000
_cell.length_b   1.000
_cell.length_c   1.000
_cell.angle_alpha   90.00
_cell.angle_beta   90.00
_cell.angle_gamma   90.00
#
_symmetry.space_group_name_H-M   'P 1'
#
loop_
_entity.id
_entity.type
_entity.pdbx_description
1 polymer ?
#
loop_
_entity_poly.entity_id
_entity_poly.type
_entity_poly.pdbx_seq_one_letter_code
_entity_poly.pdbx_strand_id
1 'polypeptide(L)'
;MQENQEIEIESIGHTYQHHDPYSFEEQCERSLAGSDNFYNRSKNASFSVWALLFGPFYYLYRKMYLEGILLMAILSILPIPPQLSMVVWLIEGLAFYPLYRAHAKRKISKLLSKYSDLSSEEQLSVIHSKGGVNYFVALIFAALYFMVLFALLGNA
;
A
#
# COMPACT_ATOMS: atom_id res chain seq x y z
N MET A 1 17.39 14.96 12.68
CA MET A 1 16.15 14.40 12.06
C MET A 1 15.99 14.88 10.62
N GLN A 2 16.13 16.17 10.32
CA GLN A 2 16.15 16.69 8.93
C GLN A 2 17.36 16.18 8.12
N GLU A 3 18.55 16.18 8.72
CA GLU A 3 19.80 15.71 8.10
C GLU A 3 19.74 14.23 7.65
N ASN A 4 19.19 13.33 8.48
CA ASN A 4 19.00 11.92 8.08
C ASN A 4 18.00 11.77 6.92
N GLN A 5 17.02 12.68 6.81
CA GLN A 5 16.04 12.65 5.74
C GLN A 5 16.64 13.17 4.43
N GLU A 6 17.52 14.17 4.48
CA GLU A 6 18.30 14.65 3.33
C GLU A 6 19.27 13.58 2.82
N ILE A 7 20.00 12.88 3.70
CA ILE A 7 20.92 11.80 3.33
C ILE A 7 20.16 10.63 2.67
N GLU A 8 18.99 10.28 3.19
CA GLU A 8 18.14 9.22 2.59
C GLU A 8 17.62 9.66 1.21
N ILE A 9 17.23 10.92 1.05
CA ILE A 9 16.78 11.49 -0.23
C ILE A 9 17.91 11.50 -1.27
N GLU A 10 19.13 11.89 -0.90
CA GLU A 10 20.30 11.95 -1.78
C GLU A 10 20.75 10.54 -2.23
N SER A 11 20.78 9.58 -1.30
CA SER A 11 21.04 8.17 -1.61
C SER A 11 20.01 7.59 -2.59
N ILE A 12 18.75 7.99 -2.46
CA ILE A 12 17.67 7.54 -3.33
C ILE A 12 17.78 8.24 -4.70
N GLY A 13 18.14 9.52 -4.76
CA GLY A 13 18.38 10.27 -6.01
C GLY A 13 19.43 9.61 -6.90
N HIS A 14 20.55 9.16 -6.31
CA HIS A 14 21.58 8.40 -7.04
C HIS A 14 21.09 7.05 -7.61
N THR A 15 20.04 6.45 -7.04
CA THR A 15 19.43 5.22 -7.59
C THR A 15 18.68 5.49 -8.89
N TYR A 16 18.20 6.72 -9.11
CA TYR A 16 17.44 7.13 -10.29
C TYR A 16 18.28 7.85 -11.36
N GLN A 17 19.56 8.10 -11.10
CA GLN A 17 20.51 8.74 -12.04
C GLN A 17 20.94 7.84 -13.22
N HIS A 18 20.60 6.54 -13.20
CA HIS A 18 20.84 5.66 -14.34
C HIS A 18 19.81 5.93 -15.43
N HIS A 19 20.21 5.92 -16.71
CA HIS A 19 19.31 6.08 -17.86
C HIS A 19 18.28 4.93 -17.89
N ASP A 20 17.21 5.08 -17.11
CA ASP A 20 16.20 4.07 -16.87
C ASP A 20 15.27 4.03 -18.10
N PRO A 21 15.02 2.87 -18.74
CA PRO A 21 14.23 2.80 -19.98
C PRO A 21 12.74 3.12 -19.79
N TYR A 22 12.29 3.42 -18.56
CA TYR A 22 10.89 3.64 -18.21
C TYR A 22 10.52 5.12 -18.29
N SER A 23 9.26 5.38 -18.65
CA SER A 23 8.72 6.75 -18.61
C SER A 23 8.70 7.28 -17.18
N PHE A 24 8.76 8.61 -17.01
CA PHE A 24 8.71 9.23 -15.69
C PHE A 24 7.45 8.84 -14.89
N GLU A 25 6.31 8.69 -15.55
CA GLU A 25 5.08 8.19 -14.93
C GLU A 25 5.26 6.77 -14.37
N GLU A 26 5.89 5.87 -15.14
CA GLU A 26 6.17 4.50 -14.71
C GLU A 26 7.18 4.46 -13.56
N GLN A 27 8.19 5.33 -13.58
CA GLN A 27 9.14 5.49 -12.47
C GLN A 27 8.42 5.98 -11.19
N CYS A 28 7.46 6.89 -11.29
CA CYS A 28 6.64 7.33 -10.16
C CYS A 28 5.79 6.18 -9.60
N GLU A 29 5.11 5.40 -10.46
CA GLU A 29 4.30 4.25 -10.03
C GLU A 29 5.15 3.20 -9.32
N ARG A 30 6.36 2.91 -9.82
CA ARG A 30 7.32 1.97 -9.21
C ARG A 30 7.86 2.48 -7.88
N SER A 31 8.23 3.75 -7.82
CA SER A 31 8.71 4.40 -6.61
C SER A 31 7.65 4.34 -5.51
N LEU A 32 6.39 4.64 -5.83
CA LEU A 32 5.29 4.54 -4.87
C LEU A 32 5.01 3.07 -4.47
N ALA A 33 5.12 2.13 -5.41
CA ALA A 33 4.96 0.70 -5.13
C ALA A 33 6.01 0.17 -4.14
N GLY A 34 7.23 0.70 -4.18
CA GLY A 34 8.37 0.29 -3.34
C GLY A 34 8.94 -1.08 -3.68
N SER A 35 8.44 -1.75 -4.73
CA SER A 35 8.95 -3.02 -5.24
C SER A 35 8.42 -3.29 -6.64
N ASP A 36 9.30 -3.67 -7.56
CA ASP A 36 8.96 -3.96 -8.96
C ASP A 36 7.99 -5.14 -9.09
N ASN A 37 8.17 -6.17 -8.27
CA ASN A 37 7.25 -7.31 -8.23
C ASN A 37 5.83 -6.87 -7.88
N PHE A 38 5.71 -5.94 -6.92
CA PHE A 38 4.41 -5.42 -6.55
C PHE A 38 3.83 -4.51 -7.63
N TYR A 39 4.64 -3.62 -8.21
CA TYR A 39 4.26 -2.76 -9.31
C TYR A 39 3.70 -3.58 -10.48
N ASN A 40 4.42 -4.60 -10.93
CA ASN A 40 4.02 -5.45 -12.05
C ASN A 40 2.69 -6.17 -11.78
N ARG A 41 2.50 -6.70 -10.57
CA ARG A 41 1.22 -7.31 -10.17
C ARG A 41 0.08 -6.29 -10.14
N SER A 42 0.36 -5.07 -9.72
CA SER A 42 -0.61 -3.99 -9.75
C SER A 42 -0.98 -3.59 -11.16
N LYS A 43 0.01 -3.43 -12.05
CA LYS A 43 -0.16 -3.08 -13.47
C LYS A 43 -1.02 -4.11 -14.19
N ASN A 44 -0.80 -5.39 -13.90
CA ASN A 44 -1.51 -6.52 -14.52
C ASN A 44 -2.84 -6.88 -13.83
N ALA A 45 -3.29 -6.10 -12.84
CA ALA A 45 -4.51 -6.35 -12.07
C ALA A 45 -4.63 -7.81 -11.58
N SER A 46 -3.53 -8.38 -11.10
CA SER A 46 -3.48 -9.78 -10.65
C SER A 46 -4.34 -10.02 -9.40
N PHE A 47 -4.47 -11.27 -8.98
CA PHE A 47 -5.11 -11.60 -7.70
C PHE A 47 -4.18 -11.30 -6.51
N SER A 48 -4.73 -10.71 -5.43
CA SER A 48 -4.01 -10.41 -4.18
C SER A 48 -4.35 -11.41 -3.07
N VAL A 49 -3.48 -12.41 -2.90
CA VAL A 49 -3.59 -13.39 -1.80
C VAL A 49 -3.60 -12.70 -0.43
N TRP A 50 -2.81 -11.63 -0.28
CA TRP A 50 -2.72 -10.89 0.98
C TRP A 50 -3.98 -10.08 1.30
N ALA A 51 -4.65 -9.53 0.28
CA ALA A 51 -5.95 -8.89 0.49
C ALA A 51 -7.05 -9.92 0.76
N LEU A 52 -6.99 -11.11 0.14
CA LEU A 52 -7.93 -12.19 0.47
C LEU A 52 -7.82 -12.59 1.95
N LEU A 53 -6.60 -12.77 2.47
CA LEU A 53 -6.39 -13.27 3.84
C LEU A 53 -6.61 -12.21 4.92
N PHE A 54 -6.25 -10.96 4.65
CA PHE A 54 -6.26 -9.90 5.64
C PHE A 54 -7.30 -8.80 5.37
N GLY A 55 -8.01 -8.87 4.25
CA GLY A 55 -9.06 -7.92 3.88
C GLY A 55 -8.58 -6.47 3.93
N PRO A 56 -9.41 -5.56 4.48
CA PRO A 56 -9.07 -4.15 4.61
C PRO A 56 -7.79 -3.84 5.39
N PHE A 57 -7.33 -4.72 6.28
CA PHE A 57 -6.07 -4.50 7.01
C PHE A 57 -4.87 -4.48 6.06
N TYR A 58 -4.93 -5.24 4.96
CA TYR A 58 -3.87 -5.19 3.95
C TYR A 58 -3.81 -3.84 3.22
N TYR A 59 -4.94 -3.14 3.08
CA TYR A 59 -4.99 -1.79 2.52
C TYR A 59 -4.29 -0.79 3.45
N LEU A 60 -4.53 -0.91 4.76
CA LEU A 60 -3.85 -0.09 5.78
C LEU A 60 -2.34 -0.36 5.78
N TYR A 61 -1.93 -1.63 5.70
CA TYR A 61 -0.52 -2.01 5.55
C TYR A 61 0.13 -1.37 4.33
N ARG A 62 -0.63 -1.20 3.23
CA ARG A 62 -0.18 -0.53 1.99
C ARG A 62 -0.36 0.98 1.97
N LYS A 63 -0.52 1.60 3.15
CA LYS A 63 -0.70 3.05 3.33
C LYS A 63 -1.91 3.62 2.58
N MET A 64 -2.90 2.79 2.24
CA MET A 64 -4.20 3.19 1.69
C MET A 64 -5.20 3.39 2.83
N TYR A 65 -4.88 4.32 3.74
CA TYR A 65 -5.62 4.46 5.01
C TYR A 65 -7.09 4.81 4.82
N LEU A 66 -7.40 5.71 3.88
CA LEU A 66 -8.77 6.12 3.63
C LEU A 66 -9.60 4.96 3.06
N GLU A 67 -9.08 4.30 2.03
CA GLU A 67 -9.74 3.14 1.41
C GLU A 67 -9.92 1.99 2.39
N GLY A 68 -8.88 1.68 3.17
CA GLY A 68 -8.92 0.61 4.18
C GLY A 68 -9.93 0.90 5.30
N ILE A 69 -9.93 2.11 5.88
CA ILE A 69 -10.89 2.49 6.93
C ILE A 69 -12.33 2.46 6.39
N LEU A 70 -12.54 2.97 5.19
CA LEU A 70 -13.86 2.98 4.56
C LEU A 70 -14.37 1.56 4.31
N LEU A 71 -13.54 0.67 3.77
CA LEU A 71 -13.90 -0.73 3.57
C LEU A 71 -14.16 -1.45 4.90
N MET A 72 -13.34 -1.21 5.94
CA MET A 72 -13.61 -1.75 7.28
C MET A 72 -14.96 -1.30 7.81
N ALA A 73 -15.30 -0.01 7.70
CA ALA A 73 -16.58 0.52 8.16
C ALA A 73 -17.76 -0.12 7.40
N ILE A 74 -17.66 -0.23 6.07
CA ILE A 74 -18.70 -0.85 5.23
C ILE A 74 -18.91 -2.31 5.64
N LEU A 75 -17.83 -3.10 5.73
CA LEU A 75 -17.92 -4.52 6.08
C LEU A 75 -18.39 -4.77 7.52
N SER A 76 -18.17 -3.81 8.43
CA SER A 76 -18.63 -3.92 9.83
C SER A 76 -20.13 -3.66 9.98
N ILE A 77 -20.73 -2.89 9.07
CA ILE A 77 -22.15 -2.51 9.11
C ILE A 77 -22.99 -3.44 8.22
N LEU A 78 -22.39 -3.95 7.14
CA LEU A 78 -23.10 -4.81 6.18
C LEU A 78 -23.40 -6.18 6.81
N PRO A 79 -24.66 -6.62 6.92
CA PRO A 79 -25.00 -7.92 7.46
C PRO A 79 -24.69 -9.01 6.42
N ILE A 80 -23.44 -9.43 6.35
CA ILE A 80 -22.97 -10.46 5.42
C ILE A 80 -23.33 -11.84 6.00
N PRO A 81 -24.20 -12.64 5.34
CA PRO A 81 -24.47 -14.00 5.76
C PRO A 81 -23.18 -14.83 5.76
N PRO A 82 -22.96 -15.74 6.74
CA PRO A 82 -21.75 -16.56 6.79
C PRO A 82 -21.47 -17.34 5.50
N GLN A 83 -22.52 -17.74 4.77
CA GLN A 83 -22.45 -18.46 3.50
C GLN A 83 -21.79 -17.62 2.38
N LEU A 84 -21.80 -16.30 2.50
CA LEU A 84 -21.23 -15.36 1.52
C LEU A 84 -19.85 -14.84 1.93
N SER A 85 -19.34 -15.19 3.10
CA SER A 85 -18.03 -14.73 3.61
C SER A 85 -16.88 -15.03 2.64
N MET A 86 -16.86 -16.23 2.06
CA MET A 86 -15.86 -16.64 1.08
C MET A 86 -15.91 -15.77 -0.19
N VAL A 87 -17.11 -15.38 -0.63
CA VAL A 87 -17.29 -14.52 -1.81
C VAL A 87 -16.69 -13.14 -1.54
N VAL A 88 -16.92 -12.59 -0.34
CA VAL A 88 -16.34 -11.31 0.08
C VAL A 88 -14.81 -11.36 0.07
N TRP A 89 -14.21 -12.43 0.60
CA TRP A 89 -12.75 -12.60 0.57
C TRP A 89 -12.17 -12.72 -0.84
N LEU A 90 -12.87 -13.39 -1.76
CA LEU A 90 -12.47 -13.45 -3.17
C LEU A 90 -12.57 -12.08 -3.84
N ILE A 91 -13.63 -11.31 -3.53
CA ILE A 91 -13.79 -9.94 -4.02
C ILE A 91 -12.65 -9.05 -3.52
N GLU A 92 -12.27 -9.12 -2.23
CA GLU A 92 -11.14 -8.38 -1.67
C GLU A 92 -9.83 -8.70 -2.41
N GLY A 93 -9.56 -9.99 -2.66
CA GLY A 93 -8.38 -10.42 -3.41
C GLY A 93 -8.33 -9.88 -4.84
N LEU A 94 -9.47 -9.79 -5.52
CA LEU A 94 -9.58 -9.26 -6.89
C LEU A 94 -9.56 -7.72 -6.93
N ALA A 95 -10.24 -7.07 -5.98
CA ALA A 95 -10.45 -5.63 -5.97
C ALA A 95 -9.21 -4.83 -5.56
N PHE A 96 -8.30 -5.45 -4.80
CA PHE A 96 -7.16 -4.75 -4.21
C PHE A 96 -6.29 -4.00 -5.22
N TYR A 97 -5.81 -4.66 -6.28
CA TYR A 97 -4.87 -4.02 -7.21
C TYR A 97 -5.51 -2.91 -8.06
N PRO A 98 -6.72 -3.08 -8.63
CA PRO A 98 -7.45 -1.97 -9.26
C PRO A 98 -7.61 -0.76 -8.33
N LEU A 99 -7.99 -0.98 -7.07
CA LEU A 99 -8.13 0.08 -6.08
C LEU A 99 -6.79 0.72 -5.72
N TYR A 100 -5.73 -0.07 -5.59
CA TYR A 100 -4.37 0.41 -5.37
C TYR A 100 -3.92 1.32 -6.52
N ARG A 101 -4.17 0.96 -7.79
CA ARG A 101 -3.81 1.82 -8.93
C ARG A 101 -4.54 3.15 -8.90
N ALA A 102 -5.84 3.14 -8.62
CA ALA A 102 -6.63 4.36 -8.49
C ALA A 102 -6.13 5.24 -7.34
N HIS A 103 -5.72 4.64 -6.22
CA HIS A 103 -5.04 5.33 -5.12
C HIS A 103 -3.68 5.90 -5.54
N ALA A 104 -2.84 5.09 -6.20
CA ALA A 104 -1.49 5.46 -6.61
C ALA A 104 -1.51 6.67 -7.53
N LYS A 105 -2.35 6.67 -8.57
CA LYS A 105 -2.51 7.80 -9.49
C LYS A 105 -2.92 9.08 -8.78
N ARG A 106 -3.92 9.01 -7.89
CA ARG A 106 -4.36 10.16 -7.09
C ARG A 106 -3.27 10.67 -6.16
N LYS A 107 -2.50 9.77 -5.54
CA LYS A 107 -1.42 10.12 -4.61
C LYS A 107 -0.22 10.72 -5.33
N ILE A 108 0.21 10.13 -6.44
CA ILE A 108 1.31 10.63 -7.28
C ILE A 108 0.96 12.02 -7.81
N SER A 109 -0.23 12.20 -8.41
CA SER A 109 -0.66 13.50 -8.92
C SER A 109 -0.61 14.58 -7.84
N LYS A 110 -1.09 14.29 -6.62
CA LYS A 110 -1.02 15.23 -5.49
C LYS A 110 0.41 15.51 -5.03
N LEU A 111 1.32 14.54 -5.09
CA LEU A 111 2.72 14.72 -4.70
C LEU A 111 3.46 15.54 -5.76
N LEU A 112 3.28 15.23 -7.04
CA LEU A 112 3.87 15.99 -8.15
C LEU A 112 3.37 17.44 -8.18
N SER A 113 2.10 17.69 -7.89
CA SER A 113 1.58 19.06 -7.79
C SER A 113 2.08 19.80 -6.54
N LYS A 114 2.36 19.08 -5.45
CA LYS A 114 2.85 19.66 -4.18
C LYS A 114 4.34 19.99 -4.22
N TYR A 115 5.13 19.21 -4.97
CA TYR A 115 6.59 19.32 -5.06
C TYR A 115 7.03 19.60 -6.49
N SER A 116 6.28 20.43 -7.21
CA SER A 116 6.51 20.75 -8.63
C SER A 116 7.80 21.55 -8.88
N ASP A 117 8.34 22.16 -7.84
CA ASP A 117 9.58 22.93 -7.82
C ASP A 117 10.84 22.05 -7.72
N LEU A 118 10.70 20.79 -7.28
CA LEU A 118 11.80 19.84 -7.17
C LEU A 118 12.17 19.24 -8.54
N SER A 119 13.42 18.81 -8.65
CA SER A 119 13.87 18.00 -9.80
C SER A 119 13.14 16.65 -9.87
N SER A 120 13.14 16.02 -11.04
CA SER A 120 12.50 14.71 -11.23
C SER A 120 13.02 13.64 -10.25
N GLU A 121 14.32 13.64 -9.96
CA GLU A 121 14.95 12.68 -9.04
C GLU A 121 14.51 12.90 -7.59
N GLU A 122 14.48 14.16 -7.15
CA GLU A 122 13.96 14.53 -5.84
C GLU A 122 12.46 14.19 -5.74
N GLN A 123 11.67 14.42 -6.78
CA GLN A 123 10.26 14.01 -6.82
C GLN A 123 10.11 12.49 -6.66
N LEU A 124 10.93 11.69 -7.35
CA LEU A 124 10.93 10.23 -7.22
C LEU A 124 11.30 9.79 -5.79
N SER A 125 12.31 10.43 -5.19
CA SER A 125 12.71 10.14 -3.81
C SER A 125 11.58 10.43 -2.80
N VAL A 126 10.88 11.56 -2.97
CA VAL A 126 9.74 11.93 -2.13
C VAL A 126 8.61 10.93 -2.32
N ILE A 127 8.28 10.55 -3.56
CA ILE A 127 7.26 9.56 -3.86
C ILE A 127 7.61 8.21 -3.22
N HIS A 128 8.86 7.77 -3.34
CA HIS A 128 9.37 6.55 -2.73
C HIS A 128 9.17 6.56 -1.21
N SER A 129 9.57 7.65 -0.52
CA SER A 129 9.40 7.79 0.93
C SER A 129 7.93 7.70 1.38
N LYS A 130 6.98 8.13 0.54
CA LYS A 130 5.54 8.09 0.83
C LYS A 130 4.88 6.77 0.39
N GLY A 131 5.57 5.94 -0.38
CA GLY A 131 5.13 4.68 -0.93
C GLY A 131 5.34 3.48 -0.01
N GLY A 132 5.35 2.27 -0.59
CA GLY A 132 5.71 1.02 0.09
C GLY A 132 4.68 0.56 1.13
N VAL A 133 5.18 0.13 2.29
CA VAL A 133 4.41 -0.55 3.34
C VAL A 133 4.59 0.10 4.70
N ASN A 134 3.66 -0.14 5.63
CA ASN A 134 3.76 0.29 7.02
C ASN A 134 3.85 -0.92 7.95
N TYR A 135 5.08 -1.26 8.38
CA TYR A 135 5.33 -2.39 9.26
C TYR A 135 4.70 -2.24 10.66
N PHE A 136 4.47 -1.02 11.14
CA PHE A 136 3.76 -0.82 12.41
C PHE A 136 2.32 -1.34 12.35
N VAL A 137 1.64 -1.17 11.21
CA VAL A 137 0.29 -1.73 11.01
C VAL A 137 0.32 -3.26 11.07
N ALA A 138 1.32 -3.88 10.44
CA ALA A 138 1.50 -5.33 10.51
C ALA A 138 1.77 -5.82 11.95
N LEU A 139 2.58 -5.08 12.71
CA LEU A 139 2.87 -5.39 14.11
C LEU A 139 1.61 -5.32 14.99
N ILE A 140 0.83 -4.23 14.87
CA ILE A 140 -0.43 -4.07 15.60
C ILE A 140 -1.39 -5.22 15.28
N PHE A 141 -1.53 -5.55 13.99
CA PHE A 141 -2.41 -6.62 13.57
C PHE A 141 -1.96 -7.99 14.11
N ALA A 142 -0.67 -8.29 14.06
CA ALA A 142 -0.12 -9.51 14.64
C ALA A 142 -0.39 -9.59 16.16
N ALA A 143 -0.19 -8.49 16.89
CA ALA A 143 -0.47 -8.41 18.32
C ALA A 143 -1.96 -8.65 18.64
N LEU A 144 -2.88 -8.03 17.88
CA LEU A 144 -4.31 -8.24 18.02
C LEU A 144 -4.71 -9.69 17.73
N TYR A 145 -4.13 -10.29 16.70
CA TYR A 145 -4.38 -11.69 16.36
C TYR A 145 -3.94 -12.64 17.48
N PHE A 146 -2.73 -12.47 18.01
CA PHE A 146 -2.24 -13.26 19.15
C PHE A 146 -3.07 -13.04 20.41
N MET A 147 -3.53 -11.81 20.67
CA MET A 147 -4.42 -11.50 21.80
C MET A 147 -5.74 -12.26 21.70
N VAL A 148 -6.39 -12.26 20.52
CA VAL A 148 -7.64 -13.01 20.29
C VAL A 148 -7.40 -14.52 20.42
N LEU A 149 -6.32 -15.03 19.83
CA LEU A 149 -5.98 -16.46 19.90
C LEU A 149 -5.73 -16.90 21.35
N PHE A 150 -4.99 -16.11 22.13
CA PHE A 150 -4.77 -16.37 23.55
C PHE A 150 -6.07 -16.32 24.36
N ALA A 151 -6.96 -15.36 24.09
CA ALA A 151 -8.26 -15.26 24.76
C ALA A 151 -9.18 -16.47 24.46
N LEU A 152 -9.12 -17.00 23.23
CA LEU A 152 -9.90 -18.19 22.85
C LEU A 152 -9.31 -19.47 23.46
N LEU A 153 -7.99 -19.63 23.48
CA LEU A 153 -7.33 -20.81 24.03
C LEU A 153 -7.26 -20.82 25.57
N GLY A 154 -7.17 -19.65 26.21
CA GLY A 154 -7.15 -19.53 27.66
C GLY A 154 -8.53 -19.70 28.32
N ASN A 155 -9.61 -19.65 27.52
CA ASN A 155 -10.98 -19.91 27.95
C ASN A 155 -11.45 -21.35 27.61
N ALA A 156 -10.57 -22.20 27.08
CA ALA A 156 -10.82 -23.62 26.77
C ALA A 156 -10.13 -24.52 27.80
#